data_AF-A0A816ANT9-F1
#
_entry.id   AF-A0A816ANT9-F1
#
_cell.length_a   1.000
_cell.length_b   1.000
_cell.length_c   1.000
_cell.angle_alpha   90.00
_cell.angle_beta   90.00
_cell.angle_gamma   90.00
#
_symmetry.space_group_name_H-M   'P 1'
#
loop_
_entity.id
_entity.type
_entity.pdbx_description
1 polymer ?
#
loop_
_entity_poly.entity_id
_entity_poly.type
_entity_poly.pdbx_seq_one_letter_code
_entity_poly.pdbx_strand_id
1 'polypeptide(L)'
;MTQRWQVLDSQCLPSSVFALLYLYMTYNIRYYIQNQYFNDGNSLTSFTLKFASYFATAYDSYYCQTQNQYAFSQIVVQQQSINCAKPELQKPVNPVWKNVFDYQVLNKSYVVDDLGLGINAHINRELASVVYDLNYKTTDQKQDYDRVNDILQALIATATVDIGQRYDPLLSSPEFSLAYSAAIAILIGGRQNAWDNGQLYISAPPPLRKNLMLAVQTTALTAAQAFETGITTTNQQRIAYCQAHHSPINITPST
;
A
#
# COMPACT_ATOMS: atom_id res chain seq x y z
N MET A 1 6.83 0.04 -10.57
CA MET A 1 6.85 0.68 -9.24
C MET A 1 8.17 1.37 -8.92
N THR A 2 9.35 0.79 -9.22
CA THR A 2 10.66 1.41 -8.95
C THR A 2 10.77 2.86 -9.43
N GLN A 3 10.48 3.15 -10.70
CA GLN A 3 10.57 4.51 -11.25
C GLN A 3 9.63 5.50 -10.53
N ARG A 4 8.41 5.06 -10.17
CA ARG A 4 7.45 5.89 -9.44
C ARG A 4 7.96 6.21 -8.03
N TRP A 5 8.49 5.20 -7.34
CA TRP A 5 9.09 5.39 -6.04
C TRP A 5 10.31 6.32 -6.11
N GLN A 6 11.20 6.17 -7.10
CA GLN A 6 12.37 7.06 -7.26
C GLN A 6 11.99 8.53 -7.42
N VAL A 7 10.93 8.83 -8.18
CA VAL A 7 10.41 10.20 -8.29
C VAL A 7 9.96 10.72 -6.91
N LEU A 8 9.20 9.91 -6.16
CA LEU A 8 8.73 10.28 -4.82
C LEU A 8 9.87 10.47 -3.81
N ASP A 9 10.85 9.56 -3.84
CA ASP A 9 12.01 9.53 -2.95
C ASP A 9 12.94 10.73 -3.20
N SER A 10 13.20 11.05 -4.47
CA SER A 10 14.05 12.19 -4.86
C SER A 10 13.53 13.55 -4.37
N GLN A 11 12.23 13.61 -4.06
CA GLN A 11 11.53 14.78 -3.55
C GLN A 11 11.17 14.63 -2.05
N CYS A 12 11.59 13.54 -1.40
CA CYS A 12 11.31 13.19 0.00
C CYS A 12 9.82 13.25 0.39
N LEU A 13 8.96 12.84 -0.54
CA LEU A 13 7.52 13.03 -0.42
C LEU A 13 6.88 12.00 0.53
N PRO A 14 5.81 12.36 1.28
CA PRO A 14 4.95 11.45 2.05
C PRO A 14 4.70 10.09 1.43
N SER A 15 4.26 10.09 0.19
CA SER A 15 3.88 8.87 -0.50
C SER A 15 5.04 7.93 -0.83
N SER A 16 6.31 8.36 -0.69
CA SER A 16 7.49 7.51 -0.88
C SER A 16 7.55 6.35 0.13
N VAL A 17 7.06 6.57 1.35
CA VAL A 17 7.15 5.64 2.48
C VAL A 17 6.38 4.34 2.18
N PHE A 18 5.07 4.46 1.92
CA PHE A 18 4.25 3.31 1.55
C PHE A 18 4.65 2.73 0.19
N ALA A 19 5.04 3.58 -0.78
CA ALA A 19 5.51 3.11 -2.08
C ALA A 19 6.78 2.24 -1.97
N LEU A 20 7.68 2.53 -1.03
CA LEU A 20 8.86 1.71 -0.75
C LEU A 20 8.47 0.35 -0.19
N LEU A 21 7.61 0.33 0.84
CA LEU A 21 7.09 -0.93 1.40
C LEU A 21 6.42 -1.80 0.33
N TYR A 22 5.62 -1.18 -0.53
CA TYR A 22 4.96 -1.87 -1.64
C TYR A 22 5.94 -2.42 -2.68
N LEU A 23 7.03 -1.69 -2.93
CA LEU A 23 8.09 -2.14 -3.82
C LEU A 23 8.80 -3.37 -3.27
N TYR A 24 9.16 -3.35 -1.98
CA TYR A 24 9.69 -4.50 -1.25
C TYR A 24 8.79 -5.73 -1.38
N MET A 25 7.48 -5.56 -1.19
CA MET A 25 6.50 -6.64 -1.35
C MET A 25 6.51 -7.21 -2.77
N THR A 26 6.46 -6.33 -3.78
CA THR A 26 6.38 -6.74 -5.19
C THR A 26 7.64 -7.47 -5.65
N TYR A 27 8.82 -7.04 -5.21
CA TYR A 27 10.08 -7.72 -5.50
C TYR A 27 10.12 -9.12 -4.89
N ASN A 28 9.70 -9.26 -3.63
CA ASN A 28 9.67 -10.55 -2.97
C ASN A 28 8.67 -11.51 -3.64
N ILE A 29 7.46 -11.04 -3.94
CA ILE A 29 6.48 -11.88 -4.66
C ILE A 29 7.03 -12.36 -5.99
N ARG A 30 7.66 -11.47 -6.77
CA ARG A 30 8.32 -11.85 -8.02
C ARG A 30 9.38 -12.92 -7.79
N TYR A 31 10.23 -12.76 -6.77
CA TYR A 31 11.26 -13.74 -6.43
C TYR A 31 10.66 -15.10 -6.09
N TYR A 32 9.66 -15.17 -5.21
CA TYR A 32 9.04 -16.45 -4.83
C TYR A 32 8.25 -17.11 -5.99
N ILE A 33 7.67 -16.33 -6.90
CA ILE A 33 7.09 -16.84 -8.16
C ILE A 33 8.17 -17.49 -9.03
N GLN A 34 9.31 -16.81 -9.21
CA GLN A 34 10.42 -17.31 -10.02
C GLN A 34 11.06 -18.58 -9.44
N ASN A 35 10.98 -18.77 -8.13
CA ASN A 35 11.49 -19.92 -7.41
C ASN A 35 10.42 -21.01 -7.14
N GLN A 36 9.29 -20.98 -7.85
CA GLN A 36 8.25 -22.04 -7.81
C GLN A 36 7.69 -22.32 -6.40
N TYR A 37 7.66 -21.31 -5.53
CA TYR A 37 7.11 -21.46 -4.17
C TYR A 37 5.57 -21.57 -4.16
N PHE A 38 4.91 -21.02 -5.18
CA PHE A 38 3.46 -21.03 -5.33
C PHE A 38 2.98 -22.20 -6.21
N ASN A 39 1.76 -22.69 -5.95
CA ASN A 39 1.13 -23.75 -6.74
C ASN A 39 0.85 -23.25 -8.16
N ASP A 40 0.39 -22.00 -8.30
CA ASP A 40 0.15 -21.33 -9.57
C ASP A 40 0.73 -19.91 -9.59
N GLY A 41 2.00 -19.80 -10.01
CA GLY A 41 2.69 -18.52 -10.16
C GLY A 41 2.07 -17.58 -11.22
N ASN A 42 1.33 -18.10 -12.21
CA ASN A 42 0.66 -17.26 -13.21
C ASN A 42 -0.60 -16.63 -12.63
N SER A 43 -1.39 -17.41 -11.88
CA SER A 43 -2.53 -16.91 -11.14
C SER A 43 -2.09 -15.85 -10.14
N LEU A 44 -1.01 -16.09 -9.39
CA LEU A 44 -0.49 -15.10 -8.45
C LEU A 44 0.07 -13.85 -9.16
N THR A 45 0.73 -13.99 -10.30
CA THR A 45 1.15 -12.84 -11.12
C THR A 45 -0.05 -11.96 -11.49
N SER A 46 -1.15 -12.57 -11.94
CA SER A 46 -2.39 -11.87 -12.26
C SER A 46 -2.98 -11.16 -11.04
N PHE A 47 -2.93 -11.81 -9.87
CA PHE A 47 -3.32 -11.23 -8.60
C PHE A 47 -2.49 -10.00 -8.25
N THR A 48 -1.17 -10.11 -8.28
CA THR A 48 -0.25 -9.02 -7.95
C THR A 48 -0.42 -7.84 -8.89
N LEU A 49 -0.55 -8.08 -10.20
CA LEU A 49 -0.79 -7.02 -11.18
C LEU A 49 -2.13 -6.33 -10.98
N LYS A 50 -3.20 -7.10 -10.73
CA LYS A 50 -4.52 -6.54 -10.45
C LYS A 50 -4.48 -5.71 -9.16
N PHE A 51 -3.84 -6.20 -8.12
CA PHE A 51 -3.73 -5.49 -6.86
C PHE A 51 -2.88 -4.21 -6.98
N ALA A 52 -1.80 -4.24 -7.76
CA ALA A 52 -1.01 -3.05 -8.09
C ALA A 52 -1.84 -1.99 -8.82
N SER A 53 -2.72 -2.43 -9.73
CA SER A 53 -3.55 -1.52 -10.54
C SER A 53 -4.52 -0.70 -9.68
N TYR A 54 -4.99 -1.26 -8.58
CA TYR A 54 -5.88 -0.60 -7.62
C TYR A 54 -5.19 0.61 -6.97
N PHE A 55 -4.03 0.39 -6.35
CA PHE A 55 -3.20 1.47 -5.79
C PHE A 55 -2.76 2.48 -6.87
N ALA A 56 -2.25 2.01 -8.01
CA ALA A 56 -1.76 2.88 -9.07
C ALA A 56 -2.86 3.78 -9.65
N THR A 57 -4.08 3.25 -9.81
CA THR A 57 -5.23 4.03 -10.26
C THR A 57 -5.63 5.05 -9.21
N ALA A 58 -5.72 4.66 -7.92
CA ALA A 58 -6.07 5.60 -6.86
C ALA A 58 -5.05 6.75 -6.75
N TYR A 59 -3.76 6.42 -6.81
CA TYR A 59 -2.65 7.36 -6.84
C TYR A 59 -2.74 8.33 -8.02
N ASP A 60 -2.81 7.80 -9.25
CA ASP A 60 -2.86 8.63 -10.47
C ASP A 60 -4.12 9.51 -10.50
N SER A 61 -5.28 8.96 -10.14
CA SER A 61 -6.54 9.70 -10.05
C SER A 61 -6.43 10.86 -9.07
N TYR A 62 -5.84 10.63 -7.90
CA TYR A 62 -5.71 11.66 -6.87
C TYR A 62 -4.85 12.83 -7.34
N TYR A 63 -3.66 12.55 -7.86
CA TYR A 63 -2.76 13.61 -8.29
C TYR A 63 -3.27 14.33 -9.53
N CYS A 64 -3.91 13.63 -10.47
CA CYS A 64 -4.57 14.28 -11.60
C CYS A 64 -5.71 15.21 -11.19
N GLN A 65 -6.54 14.81 -10.23
CA GLN A 65 -7.70 15.59 -9.78
C GLN A 65 -7.28 16.79 -8.92
N THR A 66 -6.11 16.74 -8.28
CA THR A 66 -5.64 17.77 -7.35
C THR A 66 -4.45 18.58 -7.87
N GLN A 67 -3.97 18.34 -9.09
CA GLN A 67 -2.79 19.01 -9.68
C GLN A 67 -2.89 20.55 -9.73
N ASN A 68 -4.10 21.10 -9.81
CA ASN A 68 -4.33 22.55 -9.81
C ASN A 68 -4.58 23.12 -8.40
N GLN A 69 -4.64 22.25 -7.39
CA GLN A 69 -4.90 22.62 -6.00
C GLN A 69 -3.64 22.55 -5.14
N TYR A 70 -2.76 21.58 -5.40
CA TYR A 70 -1.53 21.36 -4.63
C TYR A 70 -0.31 21.31 -5.55
N ALA A 71 0.72 22.12 -5.24
CA ALA A 71 1.98 22.15 -5.99
C ALA A 71 2.67 20.76 -6.01
N PHE A 72 2.56 20.03 -4.90
CA PHE A 72 2.97 18.63 -4.80
C PHE A 72 2.36 17.76 -5.92
N SER A 73 1.05 17.86 -6.11
CA SER A 73 0.32 17.06 -7.09
C SER A 73 0.75 17.42 -8.52
N GLN A 74 1.02 18.70 -8.78
CA GLN A 74 1.57 19.15 -10.06
C GLN A 74 2.93 18.51 -10.35
N ILE A 75 3.84 18.49 -9.36
CA ILE A 75 5.17 17.87 -9.48
C ILE A 75 5.06 16.39 -9.83
N VAL A 76 4.20 15.66 -9.10
CA VAL A 76 3.99 14.22 -9.33
C VAL A 76 3.48 13.94 -10.74
N VAL A 77 2.46 14.68 -11.20
CA VAL A 77 1.90 14.51 -12.55
C VAL A 77 2.95 14.77 -13.63
N GLN A 78 3.74 15.84 -13.48
CA GLN A 78 4.77 16.22 -14.45
C GLN A 78 5.92 15.21 -14.48
N GLN A 79 6.53 14.92 -13.33
CA GLN A 79 7.72 14.06 -13.27
C GLN A 79 7.42 12.60 -13.61
N GLN A 80 6.21 12.11 -13.32
CA GLN A 80 5.80 10.75 -13.68
C GLN A 80 5.08 10.67 -15.03
N SER A 81 4.94 11.80 -15.75
CA SER A 81 4.26 11.86 -17.06
C SER A 81 2.88 11.21 -17.05
N ILE A 82 2.09 11.48 -15.99
CA ILE A 82 0.78 10.87 -15.80
C ILE A 82 -0.18 11.43 -16.86
N ASN A 83 -0.74 10.57 -17.72
CA ASN A 83 -1.77 10.96 -18.66
C ASN A 83 -3.13 11.09 -17.96
N CYS A 84 -3.42 12.28 -17.43
CA CYS A 84 -4.66 12.56 -16.72
C CYS A 84 -5.92 12.45 -17.58
N ALA A 85 -5.83 12.43 -18.92
CA ALA A 85 -6.99 12.29 -19.80
C ALA A 85 -7.57 10.86 -19.83
N LYS A 86 -6.91 9.89 -19.20
CA LYS A 86 -7.40 8.50 -19.09
C LYS A 86 -8.76 8.44 -18.39
N PRO A 87 -9.79 7.80 -18.98
CA PRO A 87 -11.14 7.76 -18.40
C PRO A 87 -11.22 7.16 -16.99
N GLU A 88 -10.39 6.17 -16.68
CA GLU A 88 -10.30 5.58 -15.34
C GLU A 88 -9.81 6.56 -14.27
N LEU A 89 -8.99 7.56 -14.66
CA LEU A 89 -8.45 8.58 -13.76
C LEU A 89 -9.42 9.73 -13.48
N GLN A 90 -10.47 9.84 -14.30
CA GLN A 90 -11.54 10.83 -14.14
C GLN A 90 -12.60 10.40 -13.12
N LYS A 91 -12.57 9.14 -12.68
CA LYS A 91 -13.50 8.64 -11.66
C LYS A 91 -13.10 9.18 -10.27
N PRO A 92 -14.07 9.46 -9.37
CA PRO A 92 -13.76 9.88 -8.01
C PRO A 92 -12.80 8.90 -7.33
N VAL A 93 -11.75 9.44 -6.71
CA VAL A 93 -10.81 8.65 -5.90
C VAL A 93 -11.58 7.92 -4.81
N ASN A 94 -11.21 6.67 -4.53
CA ASN A 94 -11.82 5.94 -3.42
C ASN A 94 -11.63 6.73 -2.11
N PRO A 95 -12.68 6.91 -1.28
CA PRO A 95 -12.59 7.70 -0.06
C PRO A 95 -11.47 7.31 0.90
N VAL A 96 -11.14 6.02 1.01
CA VAL A 96 -10.05 5.55 1.90
C VAL A 96 -8.70 6.06 1.39
N TRP A 97 -8.40 5.85 0.11
CA TRP A 97 -7.18 6.40 -0.51
C TRP A 97 -7.16 7.92 -0.53
N LYS A 98 -8.31 8.56 -0.77
CA LYS A 98 -8.41 10.01 -0.72
C LYS A 98 -8.02 10.53 0.67
N ASN A 99 -8.49 9.89 1.74
CA ASN A 99 -8.07 10.23 3.11
C ASN A 99 -6.55 10.10 3.28
N VAL A 100 -5.94 8.98 2.85
CA VAL A 100 -4.48 8.80 2.90
C VAL A 100 -3.75 9.95 2.19
N PHE A 101 -4.10 10.22 0.94
CA PHE A 101 -3.40 11.23 0.15
C PHE A 101 -3.67 12.66 0.61
N ASP A 102 -4.89 12.97 1.09
CA ASP A 102 -5.19 14.26 1.72
C ASP A 102 -4.33 14.47 2.96
N TYR A 103 -4.20 13.44 3.81
CA TYR A 103 -3.37 13.51 5.02
C TYR A 103 -1.90 13.80 4.68
N GLN A 104 -1.42 13.20 3.59
CA GLN A 104 -0.08 13.37 3.03
C GLN A 104 0.15 14.77 2.46
N VAL A 105 -0.67 15.23 1.50
CA VAL A 105 -0.44 16.52 0.83
C VAL A 105 -0.71 17.73 1.73
N LEU A 106 -1.53 17.56 2.77
CA LEU A 106 -1.77 18.59 3.79
C LEU A 106 -0.66 18.63 4.85
N ASN A 107 0.42 17.85 4.68
CA ASN A 107 1.53 17.74 5.61
C ASN A 107 1.09 17.36 7.03
N LYS A 108 0.04 16.55 7.17
CA LYS A 108 -0.45 16.07 8.47
C LYS A 108 0.19 14.74 8.89
N SER A 109 0.70 13.97 7.94
CA SER A 109 1.20 12.61 8.21
C SER A 109 2.59 12.57 8.84
N TYR A 110 2.77 11.59 9.71
CA TYR A 110 4.06 11.12 10.18
C TYR A 110 4.46 9.86 9.39
N VAL A 111 5.72 9.42 9.46
CA VAL A 111 6.16 8.23 8.68
C VAL A 111 5.40 6.97 9.08
N VAL A 112 5.08 6.82 10.38
CA VAL A 112 4.18 5.77 10.88
C VAL A 112 2.79 5.85 10.29
N ASP A 113 2.22 7.05 10.24
CA ASP A 113 0.88 7.27 9.73
C ASP A 113 0.82 6.90 8.24
N ASP A 114 1.83 7.29 7.45
CA ASP A 114 1.95 6.96 6.03
C ASP A 114 1.94 5.43 5.80
N LEU A 115 2.61 4.66 6.64
CA LEU A 115 2.60 3.20 6.59
C LEU A 115 1.23 2.63 6.98
N GLY A 116 0.70 3.03 8.14
CA GLY A 116 -0.55 2.50 8.67
C GLY A 116 -1.74 2.80 7.75
N LEU A 117 -1.87 4.06 7.30
CA LEU A 117 -2.91 4.51 6.39
C LEU A 117 -2.82 3.78 5.04
N GLY A 118 -1.62 3.66 4.46
CA GLY A 118 -1.39 2.96 3.21
C GLY A 118 -1.70 1.46 3.29
N ILE A 119 -1.24 0.78 4.36
CA ILE A 119 -1.54 -0.63 4.62
C ILE A 119 -3.04 -0.83 4.78
N ASN A 120 -3.71 0.03 5.55
CA ASN A 120 -5.16 -0.06 5.76
C ASN A 120 -5.93 0.11 4.44
N ALA A 121 -5.59 1.11 3.62
CA ALA A 121 -6.21 1.31 2.32
C ALA A 121 -5.98 0.12 1.39
N HIS A 122 -4.75 -0.39 1.35
CA HIS A 122 -4.39 -1.46 0.43
C HIS A 122 -4.93 -2.83 0.85
N ILE A 123 -4.76 -3.21 2.13
CA ILE A 123 -5.20 -4.52 2.63
C ILE A 123 -6.68 -4.49 2.97
N ASN A 124 -7.10 -3.63 3.90
CA ASN A 124 -8.45 -3.70 4.46
C ASN A 124 -9.52 -3.21 3.49
N ARG A 125 -9.21 -2.27 2.58
CA ARG A 125 -10.18 -1.82 1.58
C ARG A 125 -10.06 -2.56 0.24
N GLU A 126 -8.88 -2.74 -0.33
CA GLU A 126 -8.75 -3.15 -1.75
C GLU A 126 -8.67 -4.66 -1.95
N LEU A 127 -8.02 -5.38 -1.04
CA LEU A 127 -7.67 -6.77 -1.25
C LEU A 127 -8.89 -7.68 -1.49
N ALA A 128 -10.00 -7.42 -0.80
CA ALA A 128 -11.28 -8.11 -1.03
C ALA A 128 -11.83 -7.88 -2.45
N SER A 129 -11.62 -6.69 -3.01
CA SER A 129 -12.04 -6.37 -4.38
C SER A 129 -11.17 -7.10 -5.42
N VAL A 130 -9.88 -7.36 -5.13
CA VAL A 130 -9.02 -8.16 -6.00
C VAL A 130 -9.45 -9.63 -6.02
N VAL A 131 -9.72 -10.20 -4.85
CA VAL A 131 -10.26 -11.57 -4.72
C VAL A 131 -11.55 -11.72 -5.54
N TYR A 132 -12.44 -10.73 -5.44
CA TYR A 132 -13.68 -10.69 -6.20
C TYR A 132 -13.47 -10.51 -7.71
N ASP A 133 -12.68 -9.52 -8.14
CA ASP A 133 -12.48 -9.20 -9.55
C ASP A 133 -11.84 -10.34 -10.33
N LEU A 134 -10.96 -11.12 -9.68
CA LEU A 134 -10.33 -12.29 -10.27
C LEU A 134 -11.11 -13.58 -10.02
N ASN A 135 -12.25 -13.49 -9.32
CA ASN A 135 -13.13 -14.62 -9.02
C ASN A 135 -12.36 -15.79 -8.37
N TYR A 136 -11.48 -15.47 -7.41
CA TYR A 136 -10.69 -16.45 -6.67
C TYR A 136 -11.62 -17.32 -5.80
N LYS A 137 -11.61 -18.64 -6.01
CA LYS A 137 -12.55 -19.61 -5.40
C LYS A 137 -11.91 -20.93 -5.01
N THR A 138 -10.79 -21.30 -5.63
CA THR A 138 -10.22 -22.64 -5.49
C THR A 138 -9.39 -22.76 -4.22
N THR A 139 -9.21 -24.00 -3.75
CA THR A 139 -8.32 -24.30 -2.63
C THR A 139 -6.88 -23.88 -2.93
N ASP A 140 -6.38 -24.13 -4.13
CA ASP A 140 -5.01 -23.73 -4.52
C ASP A 140 -4.83 -22.21 -4.51
N GLN A 141 -5.83 -21.45 -4.98
CA GLN A 141 -5.83 -19.99 -4.90
C GLN A 141 -5.80 -19.49 -3.46
N LYS A 142 -6.53 -20.14 -2.54
CA LYS A 142 -6.45 -19.82 -1.12
C LYS A 142 -5.09 -20.16 -0.53
N GLN A 143 -4.53 -21.31 -0.86
CA GLN A 143 -3.20 -21.71 -0.39
C GLN A 143 -2.13 -20.71 -0.84
N ASP A 144 -2.11 -20.32 -2.11
CA ASP A 144 -1.16 -19.32 -2.61
C ASP A 144 -1.40 -17.93 -2.02
N TYR A 145 -2.66 -17.55 -1.81
CA TYR A 145 -3.00 -16.33 -1.08
C TYR A 145 -2.42 -16.36 0.34
N ASP A 146 -2.52 -17.48 1.06
CA ASP A 146 -2.01 -17.61 2.42
C ASP A 146 -0.49 -17.65 2.49
N ARG A 147 0.18 -18.29 1.53
CA ARG A 147 1.66 -18.34 1.43
C ARG A 147 2.31 -16.96 1.36
N VAL A 148 1.60 -15.95 0.86
CA VAL A 148 2.06 -14.55 0.91
C VAL A 148 2.25 -14.06 2.36
N ASN A 149 1.59 -14.66 3.36
CA ASN A 149 1.81 -14.32 4.77
C ASN A 149 3.22 -14.68 5.27
N ASP A 150 3.81 -15.75 4.72
CA ASP A 150 5.18 -16.15 5.06
C ASP A 150 6.18 -15.11 4.56
N ILE A 151 5.93 -14.61 3.35
CA ILE A 151 6.71 -13.51 2.75
C ILE A 151 6.57 -12.23 3.58
N LEU A 152 5.36 -11.88 4.00
CA LEU A 152 5.12 -10.70 4.84
C LEU A 152 5.89 -10.77 6.17
N GLN A 153 5.91 -11.94 6.81
CA GLN A 153 6.65 -12.15 8.05
C GLN A 153 8.15 -11.91 7.89
N ALA A 154 8.75 -12.42 6.81
CA ALA A 154 10.17 -12.23 6.53
C ALA A 154 10.52 -10.80 6.08
N LEU A 155 9.62 -10.17 5.31
CA LEU A 155 9.85 -8.88 4.68
C LEU A 155 9.88 -7.71 5.65
N ILE A 156 8.93 -7.66 6.58
CA ILE A 156 8.60 -6.43 7.31
C ILE A 156 9.78 -5.92 8.13
N ALA A 157 10.57 -6.80 8.74
CA ALA A 157 11.77 -6.39 9.48
C ALA A 157 12.76 -5.65 8.58
N THR A 158 13.05 -6.19 7.40
CA THR A 158 13.97 -5.59 6.43
C THR A 158 13.44 -4.27 5.89
N ALA A 159 12.16 -4.25 5.49
CA ALA A 159 11.54 -3.05 4.93
C ALA A 159 11.50 -1.90 5.96
N THR A 160 11.14 -2.18 7.21
CA THR A 160 11.07 -1.14 8.26
C THR A 160 12.44 -0.55 8.59
N VAL A 161 13.51 -1.36 8.59
CA VAL A 161 14.88 -0.85 8.77
C VAL A 161 15.28 0.10 7.64
N ASP A 162 15.06 -0.28 6.38
CA ASP A 162 15.42 0.57 5.23
C ASP A 162 14.57 1.86 5.20
N ILE A 163 13.26 1.76 5.49
CA ILE A 163 12.38 2.92 5.63
C ILE A 163 12.86 3.83 6.77
N GLY A 164 13.31 3.27 7.89
CA GLY A 164 13.82 4.04 9.02
C GLY A 164 15.14 4.76 8.72
N GLN A 165 16.06 4.08 8.03
CA GLN A 165 17.31 4.68 7.59
C GLN A 165 17.08 5.84 6.62
N ARG A 166 16.00 5.80 5.82
CA ARG A 166 15.67 6.84 4.82
C ARG A 166 14.82 7.98 5.35
N TYR A 167 13.80 7.70 6.16
CA TYR A 167 12.74 8.68 6.43
C TYR A 167 12.55 9.04 7.90
N ASP A 168 12.77 8.11 8.83
CA ASP A 168 12.61 8.38 10.27
C ASP A 168 13.42 7.36 11.11
N PRO A 169 14.50 7.78 11.78
CA PRO A 169 15.38 6.88 12.50
C PRO A 169 14.68 6.16 13.66
N LEU A 170 13.54 6.67 14.14
CA LEU A 170 12.74 5.99 15.16
C LEU A 170 12.26 4.62 14.68
N LEU A 171 12.03 4.44 13.38
CA LEU A 171 11.57 3.14 12.86
C LEU A 171 12.64 2.04 12.99
N SER A 172 13.91 2.43 13.09
CA SER A 172 15.02 1.51 13.32
C SER A 172 15.30 1.25 14.80
N SER A 173 14.52 1.82 15.72
CA SER A 173 14.73 1.66 17.15
C SER A 173 14.24 0.29 17.66
N PRO A 174 14.87 -0.28 18.70
CA PRO A 174 14.43 -1.56 19.29
C PRO A 174 12.99 -1.54 19.83
N GLU A 175 12.57 -0.43 20.44
CA GLU A 175 11.21 -0.26 20.98
C GLU A 175 10.16 -0.36 19.86
N PHE A 176 10.51 0.23 18.72
CA PHE A 176 9.66 0.27 17.56
C PHE A 176 9.62 -1.08 16.83
N SER A 177 10.74 -1.79 16.77
CA SER A 177 10.80 -3.15 16.22
C SER A 177 9.86 -4.13 16.94
N LEU A 178 9.71 -4.00 18.26
CA LEU A 178 8.78 -4.84 19.04
C LEU A 178 7.32 -4.54 18.71
N ALA A 179 6.94 -3.26 18.67
CA ALA A 179 5.58 -2.85 18.29
C ALA A 179 5.21 -3.34 16.87
N TYR A 180 6.18 -3.36 15.96
CA TYR A 180 5.96 -3.81 14.58
C TYR A 180 5.75 -5.31 14.47
N SER A 181 6.40 -6.11 15.32
CA SER A 181 6.19 -7.56 15.33
C SER A 181 4.72 -7.92 15.66
N ALA A 182 4.09 -7.17 16.58
CA ALA A 182 2.67 -7.30 16.90
C ALA A 182 1.76 -6.85 15.73
N ALA A 183 2.18 -5.85 14.95
CA ALA A 183 1.44 -5.36 13.79
C ALA A 183 1.34 -6.42 12.66
N ILE A 184 2.27 -7.38 12.58
CA ILE A 184 2.22 -8.47 11.59
C ILE A 184 0.98 -9.35 11.78
N ALA A 185 0.62 -9.67 13.01
CA ALA A 185 -0.57 -10.48 13.29
C ALA A 185 -1.86 -9.75 12.85
N ILE A 186 -1.92 -8.43 13.06
CA ILE A 186 -3.03 -7.58 12.61
C ILE A 186 -3.11 -7.55 11.09
N LEU A 187 -1.95 -7.44 10.41
CA LEU A 187 -1.87 -7.49 8.95
C LEU A 187 -2.38 -8.82 8.39
N ILE A 188 -1.91 -9.94 8.93
CA ILE A 188 -2.33 -11.29 8.50
C ILE A 188 -3.84 -11.48 8.77
N GLY A 189 -4.34 -11.03 9.91
CA GLY A 189 -5.77 -11.02 10.22
C GLY A 189 -6.57 -10.18 9.23
N GLY A 190 -6.08 -8.99 8.86
CA GLY A 190 -6.67 -8.13 7.84
C GLY A 190 -6.74 -8.82 6.46
N ARG A 191 -5.71 -9.58 6.09
CA ARG A 191 -5.71 -10.39 4.87
C ARG A 191 -6.73 -11.52 4.92
N GLN A 192 -6.88 -12.22 6.04
CA GLN A 192 -7.91 -13.24 6.18
C GLN A 192 -9.31 -12.62 6.05
N ASN A 193 -9.57 -11.50 6.72
CA ASN A 193 -10.84 -10.77 6.59
C ASN A 193 -11.10 -10.29 5.14
N ALA A 194 -10.06 -9.84 4.43
CA ALA A 194 -10.19 -9.46 3.03
C ALA A 194 -10.55 -10.65 2.13
N TRP A 195 -9.98 -11.83 2.37
CA TRP A 195 -10.37 -13.05 1.66
C TRP A 195 -11.85 -13.36 1.87
N ASP A 196 -12.30 -13.37 3.13
CA ASP A 196 -13.67 -13.71 3.49
C ASP A 196 -14.68 -12.72 2.87
N ASN A 197 -14.37 -11.42 2.92
CA ASN A 197 -15.18 -10.40 2.24
C ASN A 197 -15.19 -10.59 0.71
N GLY A 198 -14.06 -10.95 0.11
CA GLY A 198 -13.99 -11.26 -1.32
C GLY A 198 -14.89 -12.44 -1.70
N GLN A 199 -14.90 -13.51 -0.90
CA GLN A 199 -15.81 -14.64 -1.11
C GLN A 199 -17.29 -14.23 -0.97
N LEU A 200 -17.61 -13.35 -0.02
CA LEU A 200 -18.96 -12.78 0.11
C LEU A 200 -19.34 -11.94 -1.11
N TYR A 201 -18.42 -11.14 -1.65
CA TYR A 201 -18.70 -10.34 -2.86
C TYR A 201 -19.02 -11.24 -4.05
N ILE A 202 -18.25 -12.32 -4.21
CA ILE A 202 -18.42 -13.31 -5.26
C ILE A 202 -19.81 -13.96 -5.20
N SER A 203 -20.27 -14.34 -4.01
CA SER A 203 -21.53 -15.07 -3.83
C SER A 203 -22.77 -14.18 -3.79
N ALA A 204 -22.62 -12.91 -3.41
CA ALA A 204 -23.74 -11.99 -3.25
C ALA A 204 -24.32 -11.49 -4.60
N PRO A 205 -25.64 -11.27 -4.72
CA PRO A 205 -26.23 -10.58 -5.86
C PRO A 205 -25.82 -9.09 -5.89
N PRO A 206 -25.92 -8.40 -7.05
CA PRO A 206 -25.34 -7.07 -7.24
C PRO A 206 -25.74 -6.00 -6.19
N PRO A 207 -27.02 -5.89 -5.76
CA PRO A 207 -27.38 -4.90 -4.74
C PRO A 207 -26.72 -5.18 -3.38
N LEU A 208 -26.70 -6.45 -2.95
CA LEU A 208 -26.07 -6.85 -1.69
C LEU A 208 -24.55 -6.67 -1.77
N ARG A 209 -23.93 -7.07 -2.87
CA ARG A 209 -22.49 -6.89 -3.11
C ARG A 209 -22.08 -5.43 -2.97
N LYS A 210 -22.84 -4.51 -3.57
CA LYS A 210 -22.58 -3.08 -3.44
C LYS A 210 -22.60 -2.62 -1.98
N ASN A 211 -23.56 -3.09 -1.18
CA ASN A 211 -23.64 -2.76 0.25
C ASN A 211 -22.47 -3.36 1.05
N LEU A 212 -22.05 -4.58 0.74
CA LEU A 212 -20.89 -5.22 1.37
C LEU A 212 -19.59 -4.47 1.07
N MET A 213 -19.39 -4.03 -0.19
CA MET A 213 -18.24 -3.22 -0.58
C MET A 213 -18.25 -1.85 0.12
N LEU A 214 -19.42 -1.23 0.27
CA LEU A 214 -19.57 0.02 1.01
C LEU A 214 -19.27 -0.17 2.50
N ALA A 215 -19.72 -1.27 3.11
CA ALA A 215 -19.44 -1.58 4.50
C ALA A 215 -17.93 -1.71 4.75
N VAL A 216 -17.22 -2.47 3.91
CA VAL A 216 -15.76 -2.60 3.99
C VAL A 216 -15.06 -1.25 3.82
N GLN A 217 -15.52 -0.41 2.89
CA GLN A 217 -14.99 0.95 2.73
C GLN A 217 -15.19 1.79 4.00
N THR A 218 -16.39 1.76 4.59
CA THR A 218 -16.71 2.50 5.82
C THR A 218 -15.84 2.01 6.98
N THR A 219 -15.70 0.69 7.16
CA THR A 219 -14.84 0.12 8.20
C THR A 219 -13.39 0.55 8.01
N ALA A 220 -12.86 0.51 6.78
CA ALA A 220 -11.50 0.97 6.50
C ALA A 220 -11.32 2.47 6.74
N LEU A 221 -12.30 3.31 6.43
CA LEU A 221 -12.27 4.74 6.77
C LEU A 221 -12.26 4.96 8.29
N THR A 222 -13.08 4.23 9.05
CA THR A 222 -13.06 4.32 10.51
C THR A 222 -11.72 3.86 11.08
N ALA A 223 -11.16 2.76 10.55
CA ALA A 223 -9.85 2.27 10.96
C ALA A 223 -8.71 3.27 10.66
N ALA A 224 -8.85 4.09 9.62
CA ALA A 224 -7.85 5.12 9.28
C ALA A 224 -7.59 6.08 10.45
N GLN A 225 -8.62 6.41 11.24
CA GLN A 225 -8.49 7.30 12.40
C GLN A 225 -7.53 6.77 13.46
N ALA A 226 -7.35 5.45 13.57
CA ALA A 226 -6.40 4.84 14.50
C ALA A 226 -4.94 5.00 14.04
N PHE A 227 -4.71 5.32 12.77
CA PHE A 227 -3.39 5.56 12.19
C PHE A 227 -3.07 7.05 12.02
N GLU A 228 -4.02 7.94 12.23
CA GLU A 228 -3.82 9.40 12.23
C GLU A 228 -3.29 9.85 13.60
N THR A 229 -2.19 9.24 14.04
CA THR A 229 -1.75 9.30 15.45
C THR A 229 -1.11 10.63 15.80
N GLY A 230 -0.49 11.30 14.82
CA GLY A 230 0.29 12.50 15.09
C GLY A 230 1.60 12.22 15.82
N ILE A 231 2.05 10.96 15.86
CA ILE A 231 3.21 10.48 16.62
C ILE A 231 4.39 10.28 15.67
N THR A 232 5.62 10.52 16.15
CA THR A 232 6.94 10.48 15.45
C THR A 232 7.42 11.82 14.87
N THR A 233 8.22 11.81 13.80
CA THR A 233 8.76 13.03 13.16
C THR A 233 7.75 13.73 12.26
N THR A 234 7.59 15.04 12.46
CA THR A 234 6.75 15.90 11.61
C THR A 234 7.23 15.88 10.16
N ASN A 235 6.35 16.21 9.20
CA ASN A 235 6.71 16.28 7.77
C ASN A 235 7.95 17.12 7.47
N GLN A 236 8.19 18.21 8.20
CA GLN A 236 9.39 19.01 8.00
C GLN A 236 10.66 18.26 8.44
N GLN A 237 10.61 17.56 9.58
CA GLN A 237 11.74 16.81 10.12
C GLN A 237 12.12 15.62 9.24
N ARG A 238 11.14 14.83 8.78
CA ARG A 238 11.41 13.72 7.85
C ARG A 238 11.92 14.18 6.48
N ILE A 239 11.46 15.32 5.95
CA ILE A 239 11.97 15.85 4.68
C ILE A 239 13.45 16.21 4.86
N ALA A 240 13.81 16.91 5.93
CA ALA A 240 15.20 17.25 6.24
C ALA A 240 16.06 15.99 6.47
N TYR A 241 15.53 15.00 7.20
CA TYR A 241 16.20 13.73 7.43
C TYR A 241 16.44 12.97 6.13
N CYS A 242 15.42 12.82 5.28
CA CYS A 242 15.51 12.17 3.99
C CYS A 242 16.53 12.85 3.07
N GLN A 243 16.56 14.19 3.02
CA GLN A 243 17.56 14.92 2.23
C GLN A 243 19.00 14.63 2.68
N ALA A 244 19.22 14.43 3.98
CA ALA A 244 20.54 14.13 4.53
C ALA A 244 20.93 12.65 4.40
N HIS A 245 19.97 11.73 4.28
CA HIS A 245 20.20 10.27 4.33
C HIS A 245 19.75 9.54 3.05
N HIS A 246 19.48 10.28 1.97
CA HIS A 246 19.05 9.71 0.70
C HIS A 246 20.10 8.71 0.18
N SER A 247 19.64 7.52 -0.22
CA SER A 247 20.51 6.46 -0.71
C SER A 247 19.90 5.76 -1.93
N PRO A 248 20.69 5.18 -2.83
CA PRO A 248 20.14 4.31 -3.86
C PRO A 248 19.34 3.16 -3.26
N ILE A 249 18.31 2.69 -3.96
CA ILE A 249 17.57 1.51 -3.53
C ILE A 249 18.35 0.23 -3.78
N ASN A 250 18.42 -0.62 -2.77
CA ASN A 250 19.03 -1.95 -2.89
C ASN A 250 18.10 -2.98 -2.24
N ILE A 251 17.11 -3.46 -2.99
CA ILE A 251 16.20 -4.51 -2.51
C ILE A 251 16.80 -5.87 -2.84
N THR A 252 17.19 -6.60 -1.81
CA THR A 252 17.44 -8.05 -1.87
C THR A 252 16.20 -8.81 -1.41
N PRO A 253 15.80 -9.91 -2.07
CA PRO A 253 14.72 -10.76 -1.58
C PRO A 253 14.99 -11.20 -0.13
N SER A 254 13.98 -11.13 0.74
CA SER A 254 14.04 -11.72 2.07
C SER A 254 13.98 -13.23 1.92
N THR A 255 15.02 -13.93 2.40
CA THR A 255 15.12 -15.40 2.42
C THR A 255 14.53 -15.99 3.67
#